data_AF-A0A8J5PUK5-F1
#
_entry.id   AF-A0A8J5PUK5-F1
#
_cell.length_a   1.000
_cell.length_b   1.000
_cell.length_c   1.000
_cell.angle_alpha   90.00
_cell.angle_beta   90.00
_cell.angle_gamma   90.00
#
_symmetry.space_group_name_H-M   'P 1'
#
loop_
_entity.id
_entity.type
_entity.pdbx_description
1 polymer ?
#
loop_
_entity_poly.entity_id
_entity_poly.type
_entity_poly.pdbx_seq_one_letter_code
_entity_poly.pdbx_strand_id
1 'polypeptide(L)'
;MPTLTANSDASSAYAVAVSRRGWISCAVAIRATEILLSARSGSDLVPDLLPEDTEMEALHSRILGEERDEPVPVRQPTQHQLEMPDIRRTPVNEFNRSQAPLSMAFPTLFPRGQAEFVEPRLRPIKYADYIQHALRWHDGRFARHPTFRFVVFNTLMRAQARAKSSYFVKQHHQRRGPITRDDLLEAFQNPESADAQQLLNSINRQTAQLRGTRPYWYRKRRELESYAYNLDSPGAFITFTPADLHWRSLYQHLPQFQDWQELPEQQRMGMSSKLLRDNPHIAAWHFYRRFGLFRDIVLKQKFNVTDYWNRYEWQGRGSSHCHGLFWMDGAPSVDLENEHTRKELVRIWGSHVTALNPEPARVQQQGEGNPLAVNPLRHPLTFQWLSQILNRCQRHHCSETYCLRKKKDLGEISCRFFFPRAWGDKSCLTSHTITRFSLLLRV
;
A
#
# COMPACT_ATOMS: atom_id res chain seq x y z
N MET A 1 8.57 -40.09 36.53
CA MET A 1 8.17 -38.73 36.94
C MET A 1 8.86 -38.45 38.27
N PRO A 2 9.56 -37.33 38.47
CA PRO A 2 9.58 -36.11 37.65
C PRO A 2 10.80 -36.07 36.71
N THR A 3 10.70 -35.69 35.43
CA THR A 3 10.59 -34.33 34.86
C THR A 3 11.63 -33.33 35.38
N LEU A 4 12.75 -33.22 34.67
CA LEU A 4 13.56 -32.01 34.60
C LEU A 4 13.58 -31.53 33.15
N THR A 5 12.83 -30.45 32.96
CA THR A 5 12.68 -29.66 31.75
C THR A 5 14.02 -29.01 31.37
N ALA A 6 14.53 -29.31 30.18
CA ALA A 6 15.61 -28.56 29.57
C ALA A 6 15.04 -27.22 29.05
N ASN A 7 15.25 -26.16 29.82
CA ASN A 7 15.15 -24.78 29.33
C ASN A 7 16.25 -24.57 28.27
N SER A 8 15.83 -24.39 27.02
CA SER A 8 16.65 -23.78 25.98
C SER A 8 15.92 -22.54 25.49
N ASP A 9 16.18 -21.42 26.16
CA ASP A 9 15.76 -20.08 25.74
C ASP A 9 16.56 -19.66 24.50
N ALA A 10 16.13 -20.12 23.32
CA ALA A 10 16.52 -19.52 22.05
C ALA A 10 15.68 -18.25 21.85
N SER A 11 16.16 -17.12 22.39
CA SER A 11 15.42 -15.86 22.37
C SER A 11 15.66 -15.07 21.09
N SER A 12 14.88 -15.39 20.07
CA SER A 12 14.81 -14.62 18.84
C SER A 12 13.98 -13.35 18.98
N ALA A 13 14.47 -12.27 18.40
CA ALA A 13 13.90 -10.94 18.61
C ALA A 13 12.84 -10.65 17.52
N TYR A 14 11.65 -10.17 17.91
CA TYR A 14 10.61 -9.53 17.06
C TYR A 14 10.35 -8.05 17.42
N ALA A 15 10.05 -7.19 16.44
CA ALA A 15 9.59 -5.80 16.59
C ALA A 15 8.99 -5.32 15.26
N VAL A 16 7.85 -4.67 15.40
CA VAL A 16 6.73 -4.62 14.47
C VAL A 16 6.50 -3.17 14.03
N ALA A 17 6.25 -2.96 12.75
CA ALA A 17 5.43 -1.86 12.26
C ALA A 17 4.09 -2.44 11.80
N VAL A 18 2.97 -2.06 12.43
CA VAL A 18 1.62 -1.93 11.81
C VAL A 18 0.75 -1.05 12.71
N SER A 19 0.03 -0.08 12.12
CA SER A 19 -1.28 0.36 12.64
C SER A 19 -2.28 0.43 11.49
N ARG A 20 -3.43 -0.21 11.68
CA ARG A 20 -4.56 -0.32 10.74
C ARG A 20 -5.30 1.00 10.47
N ARG A 21 -4.98 2.14 11.09
CA ARG A 21 -5.64 3.42 10.83
C ARG A 21 -4.73 4.61 11.13
N GLY A 22 -4.06 5.14 10.10
CA GLY A 22 -3.62 6.55 10.04
C GLY A 22 -2.53 6.99 11.02
N TRP A 23 -1.67 7.90 10.55
CA TRP A 23 -0.78 8.78 11.33
C TRP A 23 0.66 8.29 11.58
N ILE A 24 1.56 9.23 11.28
CA ILE A 24 2.98 9.11 10.93
C ILE A 24 3.84 9.11 12.19
N SER A 25 4.85 8.23 12.22
CA SER A 25 6.08 8.45 12.98
C SER A 25 7.24 7.90 12.14
N CYS A 26 8.24 8.75 11.88
CA CYS A 26 9.53 8.30 11.35
C CYS A 26 10.31 7.73 12.53
N ALA A 27 10.39 6.40 12.62
CA ALA A 27 11.40 5.71 13.40
C ALA A 27 12.26 4.91 12.43
N VAL A 28 13.57 5.17 12.45
CA VAL A 28 14.56 4.23 11.91
C VAL A 28 14.65 3.12 12.95
N ALA A 29 14.10 1.95 12.64
CA ALA A 29 14.35 0.77 13.46
C ALA A 29 15.57 0.06 12.87
N ILE A 30 16.50 -0.37 13.71
CA ILE A 30 17.59 -1.25 13.31
C ILE A 30 17.24 -2.61 13.88
N ARG A 31 17.19 -3.64 13.03
CA ARG A 31 16.67 -4.93 13.46
C ARG A 31 17.32 -6.10 12.74
N ALA A 32 18.02 -6.93 13.50
CA ALA A 32 18.41 -8.29 13.13
C ALA A 32 17.36 -9.32 13.62
N THR A 33 17.07 -10.27 12.72
CA THR A 33 16.54 -11.63 12.92
C THR A 33 15.37 -11.84 13.90
N GLU A 34 14.16 -11.69 13.35
CA GLU A 34 13.24 -12.82 13.07
C GLU A 34 11.92 -12.22 12.52
N ILE A 35 11.47 -12.66 11.34
CA ILE A 35 10.15 -12.33 10.76
C ILE A 35 9.59 -13.61 10.14
N LEU A 36 9.14 -14.52 11.00
CA LEU A 36 8.54 -15.79 10.61
C LEU A 36 7.07 -15.97 11.03
N LEU A 37 6.48 -15.05 11.82
CA LEU A 37 5.18 -15.31 12.49
C LEU A 37 4.00 -14.36 12.22
N SER A 38 4.07 -13.39 11.30
CA SER A 38 2.91 -12.51 10.99
C SER A 38 1.96 -13.04 9.89
N ALA A 39 2.15 -14.27 9.38
CA ALA A 39 1.32 -14.83 8.31
C ALA A 39 0.05 -15.58 8.79
N ARG A 40 -0.47 -15.30 9.99
CA ARG A 40 -1.70 -15.91 10.53
C ARG A 40 -2.67 -14.86 11.07
N SER A 41 -3.41 -14.21 10.17
CA SER A 41 -4.76 -13.62 10.39
C SER A 41 -5.10 -12.68 9.23
N GLY A 42 -5.26 -13.25 8.04
CA GLY A 42 -6.07 -12.61 7.00
C GLY A 42 -7.53 -12.96 7.29
N SER A 43 -8.24 -12.07 7.99
CA SER A 43 -9.70 -12.09 7.96
C SER A 43 -10.12 -11.53 6.60
N ASP A 44 -10.64 -12.39 5.73
CA ASP A 44 -11.36 -11.99 4.54
C ASP A 44 -12.50 -11.04 4.96
N LEU A 45 -12.50 -9.83 4.40
CA LEU A 45 -13.62 -8.89 4.49
C LEU A 45 -14.17 -8.74 3.08
N VAL A 46 -15.13 -9.60 2.77
CA VAL A 46 -16.14 -9.36 1.75
C VAL A 46 -17.12 -8.36 2.38
N PRO A 47 -17.32 -7.14 1.84
CA PRO A 47 -18.43 -6.32 2.24
C PRO A 47 -19.71 -6.99 1.73
N ASP A 48 -20.54 -7.44 2.65
CA ASP A 48 -21.94 -7.75 2.39
C ASP A 48 -22.64 -6.41 2.11
N LEU A 49 -22.95 -6.16 0.84
CA LEU A 49 -23.73 -5.00 0.42
C LEU A 49 -25.17 -5.47 0.31
N LEU A 50 -25.91 -5.43 1.43
CA LEU A 50 -27.36 -5.38 1.35
C LEU A 50 -27.74 -3.98 0.82
N PRO A 51 -28.52 -3.88 -0.26
CA PRO A 51 -29.06 -2.61 -0.73
C PRO A 51 -29.95 -2.01 0.36
N GLU A 52 -29.74 -0.75 0.72
CA GLU A 52 -30.76 0.01 1.46
C GLU A 52 -31.80 0.49 0.45
N ASP A 53 -33.06 0.09 0.65
CA ASP A 53 -34.23 0.31 -0.22
C ASP A 53 -34.59 1.80 -0.44
N THR A 54 -33.82 2.74 0.12
CA THR A 54 -34.12 4.19 0.15
C THR A 54 -33.75 4.93 -1.15
N GLU A 55 -32.77 4.46 -1.93
CA GLU A 55 -32.41 5.12 -3.21
C GLU A 55 -33.44 4.87 -4.32
N MET A 56 -34.16 3.75 -4.24
CA MET A 56 -35.12 3.33 -5.27
C MET A 56 -36.43 4.12 -5.18
N GLU A 57 -36.86 4.45 -3.96
CA GLU A 57 -38.01 5.32 -3.68
C GLU A 57 -37.75 6.78 -4.11
N ALA A 58 -36.50 7.26 -3.96
CA ALA A 58 -36.10 8.60 -4.38
C ALA A 58 -36.07 8.76 -5.92
N LEU A 59 -35.82 7.68 -6.66
CA LEU A 59 -35.90 7.63 -8.13
C LEU A 59 -37.36 7.57 -8.62
N HIS A 60 -38.22 6.82 -7.94
CA HIS A 60 -39.64 6.71 -8.29
C HIS A 60 -40.38 8.06 -8.21
N SER A 61 -40.10 8.88 -7.19
CA SER A 61 -40.70 10.22 -7.05
C SER A 61 -40.25 11.22 -8.13
N ARG A 62 -39.11 11.00 -8.80
CA ARG A 62 -38.62 11.89 -9.86
C ARG A 62 -39.19 11.54 -11.23
N ILE A 63 -39.61 10.30 -11.44
CA ILE A 63 -40.20 9.84 -12.70
C ILE A 63 -41.70 10.19 -12.76
N LEU A 64 -42.36 10.28 -11.60
CA LEU A 64 -43.80 10.53 -11.49
C LEU A 64 -44.18 12.03 -11.37
N GLY A 65 -43.20 12.94 -11.32
CA GLY A 65 -43.42 14.38 -11.13
C GLY A 65 -43.40 15.20 -12.43
N GLU A 66 -44.58 15.27 -13.06
CA GLU A 66 -45.14 16.31 -13.94
C GLU A 66 -44.32 16.91 -15.11
N GLU A 67 -44.97 16.78 -16.26
CA GLU A 67 -44.67 17.29 -17.60
C GLU A 67 -44.52 18.83 -17.63
N ARG A 68 -43.55 19.31 -18.42
CA ARG A 68 -43.59 20.67 -18.98
C ARG A 68 -43.45 20.55 -20.49
N ASP A 69 -44.58 20.76 -21.16
CA ASP A 69 -44.71 20.92 -22.61
C ASP A 69 -43.96 22.18 -23.07
N GLU A 70 -42.88 21.99 -23.82
CA GLU A 70 -42.39 22.94 -24.83
C GLU A 70 -41.74 22.12 -25.96
N PRO A 71 -42.20 22.21 -27.22
CA PRO A 71 -41.70 21.37 -28.30
C PRO A 71 -40.33 21.86 -28.78
N VAL A 72 -39.27 21.20 -28.29
CA VAL A 72 -37.90 21.36 -28.82
C VAL A 72 -37.81 20.67 -30.20
N PRO A 73 -37.19 21.28 -31.23
CA PRO A 73 -37.13 20.69 -32.55
C PRO A 73 -36.38 19.35 -32.54
N VAL A 74 -37.05 18.29 -32.98
CA VAL A 74 -36.50 16.94 -33.13
C VAL A 74 -35.41 16.96 -34.21
N ARG A 75 -34.15 17.12 -33.81
CA ARG A 75 -33.02 16.67 -34.62
C ARG A 75 -33.03 15.15 -34.59
N GLN A 76 -33.16 14.51 -35.76
CA GLN A 76 -32.94 13.07 -35.90
C GLN A 76 -31.58 12.71 -35.28
N PRO A 77 -31.53 11.90 -34.22
CA PRO A 77 -30.27 11.49 -33.65
C PRO A 77 -29.71 10.36 -34.50
N THR A 78 -28.75 10.66 -35.37
CA THR A 78 -27.74 9.68 -35.79
C THR A 78 -26.77 9.37 -34.63
N GLN A 79 -27.27 9.32 -33.39
CA GLN A 79 -26.51 8.87 -32.23
C GLN A 79 -26.68 7.36 -32.15
N HIS A 80 -25.63 6.60 -32.45
CA HIS A 80 -25.54 5.21 -32.02
C HIS A 80 -25.70 5.16 -30.50
N GLN A 81 -26.88 4.76 -30.04
CA GLN A 81 -27.14 4.48 -28.64
C GLN A 81 -26.59 3.09 -28.34
N LEU A 82 -25.94 2.93 -27.19
CA LEU A 82 -25.54 1.61 -26.71
C LEU A 82 -26.81 0.82 -26.41
N GLU A 83 -27.06 -0.27 -27.15
CA GLU A 83 -28.12 -1.20 -26.76
C GLU A 83 -27.74 -1.87 -25.43
N MET A 84 -28.58 -1.67 -24.43
CA MET A 84 -28.38 -2.32 -23.13
C MET A 84 -28.59 -3.82 -23.30
N PRO A 85 -27.66 -4.65 -22.81
CA PRO A 85 -27.78 -6.09 -22.96
C PRO A 85 -28.95 -6.62 -22.12
N ASP A 86 -29.70 -7.59 -22.66
CA ASP A 86 -30.70 -8.31 -21.90
C ASP A 86 -30.11 -9.01 -20.68
N ILE A 87 -30.89 -9.12 -19.61
CA ILE A 87 -30.54 -9.96 -18.46
C ILE A 87 -30.55 -11.42 -18.91
N ARG A 88 -29.40 -12.08 -18.85
CA ARG A 88 -29.23 -13.49 -19.24
C ARG A 88 -28.99 -14.37 -18.02
N ARG A 89 -29.53 -15.59 -18.06
CA ARG A 89 -29.26 -16.63 -17.03
C ARG A 89 -27.84 -17.19 -17.12
N THR A 90 -27.24 -17.17 -18.31
CA THR A 90 -25.89 -17.69 -18.56
C THR A 90 -24.86 -16.58 -18.44
N PRO A 91 -23.85 -16.70 -17.56
CA PRO A 91 -22.80 -15.69 -17.41
C PRO A 91 -22.01 -15.49 -18.72
N VAL A 92 -21.65 -14.24 -18.99
CA VAL A 92 -20.77 -13.89 -20.12
C VAL A 92 -19.34 -14.33 -19.83
N ASN A 93 -18.71 -15.00 -20.79
CA ASN A 93 -17.30 -15.33 -20.71
C ASN A 93 -16.44 -14.10 -20.98
N GLU A 94 -15.80 -13.55 -19.94
CA GLU A 94 -14.92 -12.37 -20.03
C GLU A 94 -13.66 -12.57 -20.90
N PHE A 95 -13.30 -13.81 -21.25
CA PHE A 95 -12.17 -14.12 -22.14
C PHE A 95 -12.59 -14.36 -23.58
N ASN A 96 -13.88 -14.45 -23.84
CA ASN A 96 -14.40 -14.54 -25.19
C ASN A 96 -14.42 -13.13 -25.81
N ARG A 97 -13.70 -12.95 -26.91
CA ARG A 97 -13.64 -11.66 -27.62
C ARG A 97 -14.90 -11.37 -28.46
N SER A 98 -15.91 -12.23 -28.42
CA SER A 98 -17.15 -12.05 -29.18
C SER A 98 -18.13 -11.07 -28.55
N GLN A 99 -17.92 -10.67 -27.29
CA GLN A 99 -18.80 -9.73 -26.57
C GLN A 99 -17.94 -8.67 -25.89
N ALA A 100 -18.57 -7.54 -25.58
CA ALA A 100 -17.95 -6.35 -25.01
C ALA A 100 -18.32 -6.18 -23.51
N PRO A 101 -17.80 -7.04 -22.61
CA PRO A 101 -18.20 -7.06 -21.20
C PRO A 101 -17.91 -5.76 -20.45
N LEU A 102 -16.86 -5.01 -20.80
CA LEU A 102 -16.56 -3.75 -20.13
C LEU A 102 -17.57 -2.66 -20.52
N SER A 103 -17.98 -2.59 -21.79
CA SER A 103 -18.99 -1.63 -22.23
C SER A 103 -20.37 -1.98 -21.68
N MET A 104 -20.69 -3.28 -21.62
CA MET A 104 -21.92 -3.77 -21.00
C MET A 104 -21.99 -3.48 -19.49
N ALA A 105 -20.88 -3.68 -18.76
CA ALA A 105 -20.84 -3.46 -17.31
C ALA A 105 -20.67 -1.99 -16.91
N PHE A 106 -20.08 -1.16 -17.79
CA PHE A 106 -19.77 0.25 -17.52
C PHE A 106 -20.26 1.16 -18.65
N PRO A 107 -21.58 1.21 -18.92
CA PRO A 107 -22.11 2.04 -20.00
C PRO A 107 -21.79 3.53 -19.81
N THR A 108 -21.65 4.00 -18.57
CA THR A 108 -21.23 5.38 -18.25
C THR A 108 -19.78 5.69 -18.63
N LEU A 109 -18.91 4.67 -18.69
CA LEU A 109 -17.52 4.81 -19.15
C LEU A 109 -17.41 4.65 -20.67
N PHE A 110 -18.31 3.85 -21.27
CA PHE A 110 -18.37 3.53 -22.69
C PHE A 110 -19.71 3.97 -23.30
N PRO A 111 -20.03 5.28 -23.34
CA PRO A 111 -21.37 5.76 -23.73
C PRO A 111 -21.74 5.45 -25.20
N ARG A 112 -20.76 5.12 -26.03
CA ARG A 112 -20.95 4.73 -27.44
C ARG A 112 -20.64 3.25 -27.69
N GLY A 113 -20.29 2.48 -26.66
CA GLY A 113 -19.84 1.09 -26.81
C GLY A 113 -18.57 0.92 -27.64
N GLN A 114 -17.73 1.97 -27.69
CA GLN A 114 -16.51 2.03 -28.49
C GLN A 114 -15.26 2.04 -27.61
N ALA A 115 -14.12 1.70 -28.21
CA ALA A 115 -12.81 1.62 -27.56
C ALA A 115 -12.69 0.53 -26.48
N GLU A 116 -13.52 -0.50 -26.52
CA GLU A 116 -13.36 -1.66 -25.63
C GLU A 116 -12.18 -2.55 -26.06
N PHE A 117 -11.54 -3.22 -25.10
CA PHE A 117 -10.45 -4.16 -25.37
C PHE A 117 -10.75 -5.23 -26.43
N VAL A 118 -11.99 -5.72 -26.54
CA VAL A 118 -12.35 -6.78 -27.50
C VAL A 118 -12.47 -6.29 -28.94
N GLU A 119 -12.57 -4.97 -29.15
CA GLU A 119 -12.76 -4.42 -30.49
C GLU A 119 -11.60 -4.77 -31.44
N PRO A 120 -11.90 -5.05 -32.73
CA PRO A 120 -10.89 -5.24 -33.74
C PRO A 120 -9.95 -4.04 -33.83
N ARG A 121 -8.65 -4.31 -33.93
CA ARG A 121 -7.61 -3.28 -34.05
C ARG A 121 -6.59 -3.70 -35.08
N LEU A 122 -6.04 -2.71 -35.80
CA LEU A 122 -4.93 -2.92 -36.73
C LEU A 122 -3.69 -3.50 -36.05
N ARG A 123 -3.44 -3.12 -34.79
CA ARG A 123 -2.33 -3.64 -33.99
C ARG A 123 -2.87 -4.30 -32.72
N PRO A 124 -2.46 -5.55 -32.42
CA PRO A 124 -2.87 -6.20 -31.19
C PRO A 124 -2.26 -5.49 -29.99
N ILE A 125 -3.07 -5.30 -28.94
CA ILE A 125 -2.64 -4.72 -27.66
C ILE A 125 -2.78 -5.75 -26.55
N LYS A 126 -1.91 -5.69 -25.54
CA LYS A 126 -2.05 -6.53 -24.34
C LYS A 126 -3.10 -5.90 -23.42
N TYR A 127 -3.83 -6.74 -22.69
CA TYR A 127 -4.85 -6.26 -21.75
C TYR A 127 -4.28 -5.34 -20.67
N ALA A 128 -3.05 -5.61 -20.21
CA ALA A 128 -2.35 -4.74 -19.26
C ALA A 128 -2.06 -3.34 -19.83
N ASP A 129 -1.76 -3.24 -21.13
CA ASP A 129 -1.49 -1.96 -21.79
C ASP A 129 -2.80 -1.19 -21.99
N TYR A 130 -3.88 -1.89 -22.35
CA TYR A 130 -5.23 -1.33 -22.42
C TYR A 130 -5.68 -0.73 -21.08
N ILE A 131 -5.53 -1.48 -19.98
CA ILE A 131 -5.89 -0.99 -18.64
C ILE A 131 -5.08 0.24 -18.28
N GLN A 132 -3.77 0.22 -18.51
CA GLN A 132 -2.91 1.38 -18.24
C GLN A 132 -3.33 2.60 -19.04
N HIS A 133 -3.73 2.42 -20.29
CA HIS A 133 -4.24 3.49 -21.13
C HIS A 133 -5.57 4.03 -20.58
N ALA A 134 -6.54 3.16 -20.27
CA ALA A 134 -7.83 3.55 -19.71
C ALA A 134 -7.66 4.34 -18.39
N LEU A 135 -6.80 3.87 -17.49
CA LEU A 135 -6.52 4.56 -16.22
C LEU A 135 -5.77 5.88 -16.37
N ARG A 136 -5.17 6.16 -17.54
CA ARG A 136 -4.50 7.42 -17.88
C ARG A 136 -5.30 8.25 -18.88
N TRP A 137 -6.55 7.86 -19.15
CA TRP A 137 -7.40 8.59 -20.07
C TRP A 137 -7.58 10.03 -19.60
N HIS A 138 -7.54 10.97 -20.55
CA HIS A 138 -7.37 12.41 -20.27
C HIS A 138 -8.34 13.02 -19.25
N ASP A 139 -9.61 12.59 -19.23
CA ASP A 139 -10.63 13.08 -18.29
C ASP A 139 -10.69 12.31 -16.96
N GLY A 140 -9.90 11.24 -16.83
CA GLY A 140 -9.82 10.41 -15.63
C GLY A 140 -11.03 9.54 -15.33
N ARG A 141 -12.06 9.47 -16.20
CA ARG A 141 -13.34 8.77 -15.93
C ARG A 141 -13.16 7.34 -15.42
N PHE A 142 -12.27 6.57 -16.06
CA PHE A 142 -11.99 5.18 -15.73
C PHE A 142 -11.29 5.05 -14.37
N ALA A 143 -10.35 5.94 -14.10
CA ALA A 143 -9.54 5.91 -12.90
C ALA A 143 -10.30 6.42 -11.67
N ARG A 144 -11.28 7.30 -11.87
CA ARG A 144 -12.19 7.81 -10.83
C ARG A 144 -13.36 6.88 -10.55
N HIS A 145 -13.73 6.02 -11.50
CA HIS A 145 -14.84 5.10 -11.31
C HIS A 145 -14.62 4.22 -10.05
N PRO A 146 -15.62 4.08 -9.17
CA PRO A 146 -15.47 3.37 -7.90
C PRO A 146 -15.03 1.91 -8.07
N THR A 147 -15.58 1.21 -9.06
CA THR A 147 -15.40 -0.25 -9.21
C THR A 147 -14.56 -0.68 -10.41
N PHE A 148 -14.37 0.18 -11.43
CA PHE A 148 -13.74 -0.21 -12.70
C PHE A 148 -12.34 -0.77 -12.50
N ARG A 149 -11.53 -0.08 -11.68
CA ARG A 149 -10.15 -0.47 -11.33
C ARG A 149 -10.07 -1.88 -10.74
N PHE A 150 -11.04 -2.24 -9.90
CA PHE A 150 -11.09 -3.56 -9.29
C PHE A 150 -11.51 -4.63 -10.30
N VAL A 151 -12.52 -4.33 -11.13
CA VAL A 151 -12.98 -5.26 -12.17
C VAL A 151 -11.86 -5.57 -13.15
N VAL A 152 -11.22 -4.55 -13.74
CA VAL A 152 -10.15 -4.78 -14.72
C VAL A 152 -8.90 -5.42 -14.10
N PHE A 153 -8.58 -5.09 -12.84
CA PHE A 153 -7.48 -5.76 -12.12
C PHE A 153 -7.79 -7.24 -11.88
N ASN A 154 -9.01 -7.57 -11.44
CA ASN A 154 -9.43 -8.94 -11.20
C ASN A 154 -9.47 -9.75 -12.51
N THR A 155 -10.01 -9.18 -13.59
CA THR A 155 -9.98 -9.80 -14.93
C THR A 155 -8.54 -10.00 -15.41
N LEU A 156 -7.63 -9.04 -15.18
CA LEU A 156 -6.20 -9.20 -15.49
C LEU A 156 -5.56 -10.34 -14.68
N MET A 157 -5.85 -10.43 -13.38
CA MET A 157 -5.35 -11.51 -12.51
C MET A 157 -5.86 -12.88 -12.94
N ARG A 158 -7.16 -13.00 -13.28
CA ARG A 158 -7.74 -14.25 -13.79
C ARG A 158 -7.18 -14.62 -15.16
N ALA A 159 -6.96 -13.65 -16.06
CA ALA A 159 -6.30 -13.88 -17.35
C ALA A 159 -4.87 -14.43 -17.17
N GLN A 160 -4.11 -13.85 -16.25
CA GLN A 160 -2.75 -14.33 -15.92
C GLN A 160 -2.77 -15.72 -15.31
N ALA A 161 -3.67 -15.97 -14.35
CA ALA A 161 -3.84 -17.29 -13.74
C ALA A 161 -4.19 -18.34 -14.79
N ARG A 162 -5.18 -18.07 -15.66
CA ARG A 162 -5.58 -18.97 -16.76
C ARG A 162 -4.39 -19.26 -17.69
N ALA A 163 -3.65 -18.25 -18.12
CA ALA A 163 -2.49 -18.45 -19.00
C ALA A 163 -1.41 -19.32 -18.35
N LYS A 164 -1.14 -19.13 -17.04
CA LYS A 164 -0.20 -19.95 -16.28
C LYS A 164 -0.69 -21.38 -16.11
N SER A 165 -1.96 -21.58 -15.81
CA SER A 165 -2.58 -22.91 -15.71
C SER A 165 -2.53 -23.65 -17.05
N SER A 166 -2.88 -22.99 -18.16
CA SER A 166 -2.78 -23.60 -19.51
C SER A 166 -1.34 -24.01 -19.84
N TYR A 167 -0.38 -23.14 -19.54
CA TYR A 167 1.03 -23.45 -19.75
C TYR A 167 1.49 -24.64 -18.89
N PHE A 168 1.12 -24.65 -17.62
CA PHE A 168 1.43 -25.73 -16.69
C PHE A 168 0.87 -27.08 -17.16
N VAL A 169 -0.42 -27.13 -17.51
CA VAL A 169 -1.07 -28.36 -17.99
C VAL A 169 -0.37 -28.89 -19.25
N LYS A 170 -0.06 -28.01 -20.22
CA LYS A 170 0.67 -28.40 -21.42
C LYS A 170 2.06 -28.96 -21.11
N GLN A 171 2.80 -28.27 -20.23
CA GLN A 171 4.14 -28.68 -19.83
C GLN A 171 4.13 -30.00 -19.06
N HIS A 172 3.16 -30.21 -18.18
CA HIS A 172 3.01 -31.46 -17.44
C HIS A 172 2.64 -32.61 -18.38
N HIS A 173 1.67 -32.39 -19.26
CA HIS A 173 1.25 -33.37 -20.26
C HIS A 173 2.44 -33.92 -21.05
N GLN A 174 3.33 -33.04 -21.51
CA GLN A 174 4.51 -33.42 -22.29
C GLN A 174 5.56 -34.22 -21.51
N ARG A 175 5.64 -34.06 -20.18
CA ARG A 175 6.70 -34.64 -19.35
C ARG A 175 6.27 -35.85 -18.54
N ARG A 176 4.99 -35.90 -18.17
CA ARG A 176 4.46 -36.83 -17.16
C ARG A 176 3.09 -37.40 -17.54
N GLY A 177 2.56 -37.03 -18.70
CA GLY A 177 1.21 -37.40 -19.11
C GLY A 177 0.12 -36.45 -18.61
N PRO A 178 -1.12 -36.69 -19.05
CA PRO A 178 -2.26 -35.83 -18.76
C PRO A 178 -2.51 -35.72 -17.25
N ILE A 179 -2.92 -34.53 -16.80
CA ILE A 179 -3.47 -34.32 -15.45
C ILE A 179 -4.98 -34.35 -15.58
N THR A 180 -5.62 -35.23 -14.81
CA THR A 180 -7.08 -35.32 -14.71
C THR A 180 -7.60 -34.52 -13.52
N ARG A 181 -8.93 -34.35 -13.45
CA ARG A 181 -9.59 -33.79 -12.28
C ARG A 181 -9.39 -34.68 -11.05
N ASP A 182 -9.37 -35.99 -11.24
CA ASP A 182 -9.30 -36.96 -10.15
C ASP A 182 -7.90 -36.95 -9.51
N ASP A 183 -6.83 -36.79 -10.31
CA ASP A 183 -5.46 -36.61 -9.81
C ASP A 183 -5.36 -35.39 -8.88
N LEU A 184 -6.04 -34.30 -9.24
CA LEU A 184 -6.07 -33.08 -8.43
C LEU A 184 -6.87 -33.29 -7.14
N LEU A 185 -8.01 -33.98 -7.22
CA LEU A 185 -8.84 -34.29 -6.05
C LEU A 185 -8.10 -35.21 -5.07
N GLU A 186 -7.43 -36.24 -5.59
CA GLU A 186 -6.59 -37.14 -4.79
C GLU A 186 -5.46 -36.37 -4.11
N ALA A 187 -4.78 -35.47 -4.84
CA ALA A 187 -3.74 -34.65 -4.25
C ALA A 187 -4.24 -33.71 -3.13
N PHE A 188 -5.50 -33.26 -3.20
CA PHE A 188 -6.11 -32.48 -2.12
C PHE A 188 -6.57 -33.33 -0.94
N GLN A 189 -7.04 -34.55 -1.19
CA GLN A 189 -7.49 -35.48 -0.15
C GLN A 189 -6.31 -36.09 0.61
N ASN A 190 -5.20 -36.35 -0.08
CA ASN A 190 -3.99 -36.99 0.46
C ASN A 190 -2.74 -36.11 0.25
N PRO A 191 -2.68 -34.89 0.83
CA PRO A 191 -1.62 -33.93 0.53
C PRO A 191 -0.22 -34.36 1.01
N GLU A 192 -0.14 -35.37 1.87
CA GLU A 192 1.12 -35.92 2.40
C GLU A 192 1.75 -36.98 1.47
N SER A 193 1.02 -37.48 0.47
CA SER A 193 1.61 -38.45 -0.47
C SER A 193 2.70 -37.79 -1.31
N ALA A 194 3.74 -38.56 -1.67
CA ALA A 194 4.87 -38.04 -2.44
C ALA A 194 4.41 -37.44 -3.79
N ASP A 195 3.44 -38.09 -4.45
CA ASP A 195 2.88 -37.66 -5.73
C ASP A 195 2.05 -36.39 -5.57
N ALA A 196 1.22 -36.31 -4.52
CA ALA A 196 0.44 -35.10 -4.20
C ALA A 196 1.36 -33.91 -3.92
N GLN A 197 2.37 -34.09 -3.06
CA GLN A 197 3.35 -33.05 -2.75
C GLN A 197 4.08 -32.59 -4.01
N GLN A 198 4.49 -33.52 -4.88
CA GLN A 198 5.19 -33.19 -6.12
C GLN A 198 4.30 -32.38 -7.07
N LEU A 199 3.04 -32.79 -7.25
CA LEU A 199 2.05 -32.10 -8.08
C LEU A 199 1.75 -30.70 -7.51
N LEU A 200 1.36 -30.59 -6.24
CA LEU A 200 1.04 -29.33 -5.58
C LEU A 200 2.23 -28.37 -5.56
N ASN A 201 3.45 -28.85 -5.32
CA ASN A 201 4.66 -28.03 -5.38
C ASN A 201 4.92 -27.51 -6.79
N SER A 202 4.68 -28.33 -7.82
CA SER A 202 4.83 -27.91 -9.21
C SER A 202 3.84 -26.80 -9.60
N ILE A 203 2.59 -26.88 -9.14
CA ILE A 203 1.56 -25.86 -9.31
C ILE A 203 1.94 -24.58 -8.55
N ASN A 204 2.35 -24.69 -7.28
CA ASN A 204 2.75 -23.56 -6.44
C ASN A 204 3.91 -22.75 -7.03
N ARG A 205 4.85 -23.42 -7.71
CA ARG A 205 5.95 -22.73 -8.43
C ARG A 205 5.43 -21.84 -9.56
N GLN A 206 4.39 -22.25 -10.28
CA GLN A 206 3.79 -21.47 -11.36
C GLN A 206 3.02 -20.27 -10.83
N THR A 207 2.30 -20.44 -9.72
CA THR A 207 1.50 -19.38 -9.09
C THR A 207 2.35 -18.36 -8.34
N ALA A 208 3.60 -18.66 -7.98
CA ALA A 208 4.53 -17.72 -7.36
C ALA A 208 4.82 -16.45 -8.20
N GLN A 209 4.51 -16.47 -9.50
CA GLN A 209 4.63 -15.32 -10.38
C GLN A 209 3.40 -14.37 -10.34
N LEU A 210 2.26 -14.83 -9.81
CA LEU A 210 1.03 -14.06 -9.68
C LEU A 210 1.10 -13.16 -8.45
N ARG A 211 1.27 -11.86 -8.67
CA ARG A 211 1.42 -10.86 -7.60
C ARG A 211 0.22 -10.90 -6.64
N GLY A 212 0.51 -10.77 -5.35
CA GLY A 212 -0.52 -10.75 -4.30
C GLY A 212 -0.93 -12.12 -3.77
N THR A 213 -0.62 -13.21 -4.47
CA THR A 213 -0.90 -14.57 -3.99
C THR A 213 0.03 -15.00 -2.86
N ARG A 214 -0.38 -16.00 -2.06
CA ARG A 214 0.46 -16.57 -1.00
C ARG A 214 1.79 -17.13 -1.53
N PRO A 215 1.84 -17.89 -2.65
CA PRO A 215 3.11 -18.34 -3.23
C PRO A 215 4.01 -17.18 -3.70
N TYR A 216 3.44 -16.09 -4.20
CA TYR A 216 4.22 -14.89 -4.55
C TYR A 216 4.89 -14.28 -3.32
N TRP A 217 4.15 -14.13 -2.22
CA TRP A 217 4.69 -13.60 -0.97
C TRP A 217 5.70 -14.54 -0.32
N TYR A 218 5.49 -15.86 -0.42
CA TYR A 218 6.48 -16.84 -0.01
C TYR A 218 7.78 -16.68 -0.79
N ARG A 219 7.72 -16.53 -2.12
CA ARG A 219 8.90 -16.24 -2.94
C ARG A 219 9.57 -14.93 -2.53
N LYS A 220 8.81 -13.86 -2.31
CA LYS A 220 9.35 -12.56 -1.84
C LYS A 220 10.03 -12.65 -0.47
N ARG A 221 9.51 -13.50 0.40
CA ARG A 221 10.16 -13.81 1.68
C ARG A 221 11.46 -14.58 1.48
N ARG A 222 11.49 -15.62 0.64
CA ARG A 222 12.71 -16.38 0.31
C ARG A 222 13.79 -15.50 -0.31
N GLU A 223 13.40 -14.55 -1.16
CA GLU A 223 14.29 -13.52 -1.68
C GLU A 223 14.90 -12.70 -0.54
N LEU A 224 14.08 -12.21 0.41
CA LEU A 224 14.60 -11.46 1.56
C LEU A 224 15.49 -12.31 2.49
N GLU A 225 15.16 -13.58 2.72
CA GLU A 225 16.02 -14.52 3.46
C GLU A 225 17.39 -14.69 2.77
N SER A 226 17.40 -14.72 1.43
CA SER A 226 18.65 -14.76 0.66
C SER A 226 19.47 -13.49 0.84
N TYR A 227 18.85 -12.31 0.89
CA TYR A 227 19.56 -11.06 1.18
C TYR A 227 20.21 -11.13 2.56
N ALA A 228 19.45 -11.52 3.59
CA ALA A 228 19.97 -11.63 4.95
C ALA A 228 21.10 -12.65 5.10
N TYR A 229 21.08 -13.75 4.32
CA TYR A 229 22.12 -14.76 4.34
C TYR A 229 23.41 -14.32 3.61
N ASN A 230 23.29 -13.58 2.51
CA ASN A 230 24.44 -13.25 1.64
C ASN A 230 25.03 -11.86 1.88
N LEU A 231 24.27 -10.94 2.48
CA LEU A 231 24.64 -9.53 2.66
C LEU A 231 24.76 -9.15 4.14
N ASP A 232 24.70 -10.11 5.07
CA ASP A 232 24.60 -9.91 6.51
C ASP A 232 23.39 -9.04 6.92
N SER A 233 23.47 -8.44 8.11
CA SER A 233 22.39 -7.62 8.67
C SER A 233 22.28 -6.27 7.95
N PRO A 234 21.06 -5.84 7.60
CA PRO A 234 20.85 -4.52 7.02
C PRO A 234 21.18 -3.43 8.03
N GLY A 235 21.80 -2.34 7.57
CA GLY A 235 22.15 -1.20 8.40
C GLY A 235 20.94 -0.40 8.90
N ALA A 236 19.82 -0.42 8.16
CA ALA A 236 18.59 0.25 8.58
C ALA A 236 17.31 -0.42 8.06
N PHE A 237 16.27 -0.44 8.91
CA PHE A 237 14.88 -0.59 8.51
C PHE A 237 14.19 0.77 8.56
N ILE A 238 13.66 1.22 7.42
CA ILE A 238 13.06 2.54 7.28
C ILE A 238 11.63 2.38 6.72
N THR A 239 10.69 3.03 7.38
CA THR A 239 9.31 3.16 6.90
C THR A 239 9.09 4.56 6.33
N PHE A 240 8.68 4.63 5.08
CA PHE A 240 8.34 5.86 4.38
C PHE A 240 6.82 6.01 4.35
N THR A 241 6.33 7.09 4.95
CA THR A 241 4.91 7.43 4.99
C THR A 241 4.69 8.80 4.38
N PRO A 242 3.72 8.95 3.47
CA PRO A 242 3.45 10.23 2.83
C PRO A 242 2.63 11.16 3.71
N ALA A 243 2.92 12.46 3.61
CA ALA A 243 2.04 13.53 4.04
C ALA A 243 1.13 13.95 2.86
N ASP A 244 0.44 12.96 2.30
CA ASP A 244 -0.37 13.06 1.08
C ASP A 244 -1.52 14.08 1.16
N LEU A 245 -2.01 14.41 2.36
CA LEU A 245 -2.99 15.48 2.56
C LEU A 245 -2.42 16.90 2.35
N HIS A 246 -1.10 17.06 2.33
CA HIS A 246 -0.46 18.37 2.44
C HIS A 246 0.46 18.72 1.26
N TRP A 247 1.02 17.72 0.57
CA TRP A 247 2.08 17.94 -0.43
C TRP A 247 1.60 18.68 -1.68
N ARG A 248 2.01 19.94 -1.84
CA ARG A 248 1.84 20.69 -3.09
C ARG A 248 2.31 19.90 -4.32
N SER A 249 3.44 19.20 -4.19
CA SER A 249 4.01 18.40 -5.28
C SER A 249 3.11 17.25 -5.75
N LEU A 250 2.16 16.80 -4.91
CA LEU A 250 1.11 15.87 -5.29
C LEU A 250 -0.06 16.61 -5.92
N TYR A 251 -0.58 17.64 -5.26
CA TYR A 251 -1.78 18.36 -5.70
C TYR A 251 -1.61 19.06 -7.05
N GLN A 252 -0.40 19.46 -7.42
CA GLN A 252 -0.11 20.00 -8.77
C GLN A 252 -0.40 19.01 -9.91
N HIS A 253 -0.54 17.72 -9.61
CA HIS A 253 -0.89 16.67 -10.57
C HIS A 253 -2.37 16.25 -10.47
N LEU A 254 -3.13 16.80 -9.53
CA LEU A 254 -4.54 16.51 -9.33
C LEU A 254 -5.41 17.54 -10.08
N PRO A 255 -6.66 17.19 -10.45
CA PRO A 255 -7.60 18.19 -10.96
C PRO A 255 -7.82 19.28 -9.90
N GLN A 256 -8.24 20.47 -10.33
CA GLN A 256 -8.57 21.59 -9.44
C GLN A 256 -7.38 22.09 -8.60
N PHE A 257 -6.15 21.96 -9.10
CA PHE A 257 -4.97 22.44 -8.38
C PHE A 257 -5.01 23.94 -8.07
N GLN A 258 -5.55 24.76 -8.98
CA GLN A 258 -5.67 26.20 -8.76
C GLN A 258 -6.64 26.50 -7.62
N ASP A 259 -7.85 25.94 -7.66
CA ASP A 259 -8.82 26.02 -6.56
C ASP A 259 -8.18 25.57 -5.23
N TRP A 260 -7.46 24.43 -5.24
CA TRP A 260 -6.78 23.91 -4.05
C TRP A 260 -5.73 24.89 -3.49
N GLN A 261 -5.03 25.60 -4.37
CA GLN A 261 -4.01 26.59 -4.00
C GLN A 261 -4.61 27.85 -3.40
N GLU A 262 -5.75 28.31 -3.92
CA GLU A 262 -6.46 29.52 -3.48
C GLU A 262 -7.26 29.30 -2.19
N LEU A 263 -7.68 28.07 -1.91
CA LEU A 263 -8.45 27.75 -0.71
C LEU A 263 -7.69 28.09 0.58
N PRO A 264 -8.37 28.64 1.60
CA PRO A 264 -7.85 28.75 2.96
C PRO A 264 -7.45 27.38 3.50
N GLU A 265 -6.42 27.35 4.34
CA GLU A 265 -5.85 26.10 4.85
C GLU A 265 -6.87 25.18 5.53
N GLN A 266 -7.78 25.74 6.32
CA GLN A 266 -8.83 24.98 7.03
C GLN A 266 -9.73 24.19 6.06
N GLN A 267 -10.04 24.77 4.90
CA GLN A 267 -10.88 24.14 3.88
C GLN A 267 -10.08 23.22 2.96
N ARG A 268 -8.78 23.49 2.77
CA ARG A 268 -7.89 22.74 1.89
C ARG A 268 -7.82 21.26 2.26
N MET A 269 -7.87 20.90 3.55
CA MET A 269 -7.85 19.49 3.98
C MET A 269 -9.07 18.69 3.51
N GLY A 270 -10.26 19.32 3.47
CA GLY A 270 -11.47 18.69 2.96
C GLY A 270 -11.36 18.40 1.46
N MET A 271 -10.90 19.39 0.69
CA MET A 271 -10.63 19.21 -0.74
C MET A 271 -9.54 18.17 -0.98
N SER A 272 -8.44 18.20 -0.22
CA SER A 272 -7.37 17.21 -0.27
C SER A 272 -7.90 15.79 -0.15
N SER A 273 -8.75 15.55 0.86
CA SER A 273 -9.35 14.24 1.11
C SER A 273 -10.23 13.77 -0.05
N LYS A 274 -11.04 14.68 -0.63
CA LYS A 274 -11.86 14.40 -1.82
C LYS A 274 -10.98 14.05 -3.02
N LEU A 275 -9.99 14.89 -3.34
CA LEU A 275 -9.11 14.71 -4.50
C LEU A 275 -8.31 13.40 -4.42
N LEU A 276 -7.84 13.00 -3.24
CA LEU A 276 -7.13 11.72 -3.04
C LEU A 276 -8.04 10.51 -3.26
N ARG A 277 -9.28 10.57 -2.74
CA ARG A 277 -10.27 9.49 -2.91
C ARG A 277 -10.67 9.33 -4.38
N ASP A 278 -10.86 10.45 -5.07
CA ASP A 278 -11.30 10.46 -6.46
C ASP A 278 -10.13 10.09 -7.39
N ASN A 279 -8.88 10.41 -7.04
CA ASN A 279 -7.71 10.14 -7.87
C ASN A 279 -6.62 9.28 -7.19
N PRO A 280 -6.91 8.04 -6.73
CA PRO A 280 -5.94 7.25 -5.95
C PRO A 280 -4.73 6.80 -6.77
N HIS A 281 -4.94 6.65 -8.08
CA HIS A 281 -3.91 6.27 -9.04
C HIS A 281 -2.79 7.32 -9.13
N ILE A 282 -3.13 8.61 -9.09
CA ILE A 282 -2.15 9.72 -9.11
C ILE A 282 -1.39 9.75 -7.78
N ALA A 283 -2.09 9.62 -6.65
CA ALA A 283 -1.46 9.55 -5.33
C ALA A 283 -0.47 8.39 -5.21
N ALA A 284 -0.87 7.19 -5.65
CA ALA A 284 -0.01 6.00 -5.65
C ALA A 284 1.21 6.18 -6.57
N TRP A 285 1.02 6.72 -7.78
CA TRP A 285 2.12 6.96 -8.72
C TRP A 285 3.09 8.03 -8.24
N HIS A 286 2.59 9.14 -7.69
CA HIS A 286 3.41 10.18 -7.10
C HIS A 286 4.24 9.63 -5.95
N PHE A 287 3.65 8.84 -5.04
CA PHE A 287 4.42 8.22 -3.95
C PHE A 287 5.49 7.26 -4.49
N TYR A 288 5.14 6.39 -5.44
CA TYR A 288 6.08 5.47 -6.09
C TYR A 288 7.28 6.21 -6.71
N ARG A 289 7.03 7.25 -7.50
CA ARG A 289 8.08 8.05 -8.15
C ARG A 289 8.90 8.85 -7.14
N ARG A 290 8.25 9.51 -6.18
CA ARG A 290 8.91 10.30 -5.13
C ARG A 290 9.83 9.43 -4.28
N PHE A 291 9.36 8.27 -3.84
CA PHE A 291 10.17 7.32 -3.08
C PHE A 291 11.36 6.81 -3.91
N GLY A 292 11.14 6.43 -5.17
CA GLY A 292 12.24 5.97 -6.04
C GLY A 292 13.32 7.03 -6.21
N LEU A 293 12.93 8.29 -6.49
CA LEU A 293 13.85 9.41 -6.58
C LEU A 293 14.56 9.70 -5.25
N PHE A 294 13.84 9.69 -4.13
CA PHE A 294 14.43 9.88 -2.80
C PHE A 294 15.45 8.79 -2.46
N ARG A 295 15.13 7.53 -2.77
CA ARG A 295 16.08 6.42 -2.61
C ARG A 295 17.33 6.63 -3.43
N ASP A 296 17.19 6.90 -4.72
CA ASP A 296 18.33 6.91 -5.65
C ASP A 296 19.20 8.16 -5.52
N ILE A 297 18.60 9.33 -5.24
CA ILE A 297 19.31 10.61 -5.13
C ILE A 297 19.77 10.88 -3.70
N VAL A 298 18.99 10.49 -2.68
CA VAL A 298 19.30 10.83 -1.29
C VAL A 298 19.85 9.64 -0.53
N LEU A 299 19.11 8.53 -0.42
CA LEU A 299 19.52 7.42 0.44
C LEU A 299 20.83 6.77 -0.04
N LYS A 300 20.92 6.44 -1.34
CA LYS A 300 22.12 5.83 -1.92
C LYS A 300 23.35 6.70 -1.72
N GLN A 301 23.23 8.00 -1.99
CA GLN A 301 24.37 8.93 -1.91
C GLN A 301 24.77 9.22 -0.47
N LYS A 302 23.79 9.44 0.42
CA LYS A 302 24.07 9.84 1.81
C LYS A 302 24.58 8.69 2.67
N PHE A 303 24.08 7.48 2.44
CA PHE A 303 24.34 6.33 3.30
C PHE A 303 25.08 5.19 2.61
N ASN A 304 25.64 5.44 1.42
CA ASN A 304 26.34 4.44 0.61
C ASN A 304 25.57 3.11 0.49
N VAL A 305 24.28 3.20 0.15
CA VAL A 305 23.40 2.02 0.06
C VAL A 305 23.83 1.14 -1.10
N THR A 306 24.29 -0.06 -0.80
CA THR A 306 24.70 -1.09 -1.76
C THR A 306 23.50 -1.89 -2.26
N ASP A 307 22.62 -2.29 -1.34
CA ASP A 307 21.46 -3.12 -1.61
C ASP A 307 20.24 -2.69 -0.81
N TYR A 308 19.04 -3.00 -1.31
CA TYR A 308 17.81 -2.77 -0.58
C TYR A 308 16.73 -3.79 -0.95
N TRP A 309 15.84 -4.04 0.00
CA TRP A 309 14.60 -4.78 -0.22
C TRP A 309 13.44 -3.96 0.33
N ASN A 310 12.37 -3.79 -0.43
CA ASN A 310 11.23 -3.00 0.02
C ASN A 310 9.88 -3.58 -0.38
N ARG A 311 8.86 -3.23 0.41
CA ARG A 311 7.47 -3.60 0.20
C ARG A 311 6.56 -2.39 0.32
N TYR A 312 5.57 -2.31 -0.57
CA TYR A 312 4.47 -1.37 -0.43
C TYR A 312 3.33 -1.99 0.38
N GLU A 313 2.79 -1.21 1.31
CA GLU A 313 1.63 -1.53 2.12
C GLU A 313 0.62 -0.38 2.01
N TRP A 314 -0.67 -0.68 1.92
CA TRP A 314 -1.71 0.34 1.93
C TRP A 314 -2.43 0.30 3.28
N GLN A 315 -2.42 1.42 3.99
CA GLN A 315 -3.16 1.56 5.26
C GLN A 315 -4.67 1.60 5.03
N GLY A 316 -5.46 1.44 6.10
CA GLY A 316 -6.93 1.40 6.02
C GLY A 316 -7.59 2.60 5.33
N ARG A 317 -6.92 3.77 5.28
CA ARG A 317 -7.38 4.95 4.53
C ARG A 317 -6.96 4.98 3.05
N GLY A 318 -6.36 3.90 2.53
CA GLY A 318 -5.90 3.77 1.15
C GLY A 318 -4.59 4.49 0.81
N SER A 319 -3.89 5.04 1.79
CA SER A 319 -2.61 5.73 1.61
C SER A 319 -1.43 4.75 1.59
N SER A 320 -0.43 5.02 0.75
CA SER A 320 0.69 4.10 0.50
C SER A 320 1.80 4.28 1.52
N HIS A 321 2.32 3.19 2.06
CA HIS A 321 3.56 3.12 2.83
C HIS A 321 4.60 2.31 2.07
N CYS A 322 5.87 2.59 2.33
CA CYS A 322 6.97 1.74 1.89
C CYS A 322 7.80 1.33 3.09
N HIS A 323 7.91 0.03 3.34
CA HIS A 323 8.79 -0.55 4.34
C HIS A 323 10.03 -1.08 3.61
N GLY A 324 11.22 -0.64 4.02
CA GLY A 324 12.47 -1.00 3.35
C GLY A 324 13.56 -1.42 4.33
N LEU A 325 14.33 -2.42 3.93
CA LEU A 325 15.62 -2.80 4.51
C LEU A 325 16.71 -2.33 3.58
N PHE A 326 17.76 -1.72 4.15
CA PHE A 326 18.84 -1.10 3.40
C PHE A 326 20.18 -1.60 3.93
N TRP A 327 20.98 -2.15 3.03
CA TRP A 327 22.38 -2.51 3.26
C TRP A 327 23.24 -1.34 2.82
N MET A 328 24.17 -0.98 3.68
CA MET A 328 24.92 0.26 3.62
C MET A 328 26.37 -0.07 3.92
N ASP A 329 27.27 0.35 3.06
CA ASP A 329 28.70 0.25 3.34
C ASP A 329 29.06 1.21 4.49
N GLY A 330 29.82 0.69 5.46
CA GLY A 330 30.17 1.41 6.70
C GLY A 330 29.07 1.50 7.76
N ALA A 331 27.95 0.76 7.62
CA ALA A 331 26.96 0.69 8.70
C ALA A 331 27.51 -0.05 9.94
N PRO A 332 27.18 0.41 11.17
CA PRO A 332 27.59 -0.27 12.38
C PRO A 332 26.91 -1.64 12.48
N SER A 333 27.61 -2.60 13.12
CA SER A 333 26.99 -3.87 13.49
C SER A 333 25.77 -3.63 14.37
N VAL A 334 24.76 -4.46 14.16
CA VAL A 334 23.48 -4.42 14.88
C VAL A 334 23.45 -5.39 16.05
N ASP A 335 24.57 -6.05 16.34
CA ASP A 335 24.79 -6.83 17.55
C ASP A 335 24.98 -5.90 18.75
N LEU A 336 23.90 -5.76 19.53
CA LEU A 336 23.85 -4.84 20.66
C LEU A 336 24.30 -5.48 21.98
N GLU A 337 24.90 -6.69 21.98
CA GLU A 337 25.39 -7.32 23.21
C GLU A 337 26.66 -6.62 23.73
N ASN A 338 27.52 -6.13 22.83
CA ASN A 338 28.77 -5.45 23.15
C ASN A 338 28.59 -3.94 23.35
N GLU A 339 29.13 -3.39 24.44
CA GLU A 339 29.11 -1.95 24.73
C GLU A 339 29.83 -1.09 23.67
N HIS A 340 30.92 -1.60 23.10
CA HIS A 340 31.64 -0.93 22.03
C HIS A 340 30.75 -0.77 20.78
N THR A 341 30.09 -1.85 20.35
CA THR A 341 29.14 -1.80 19.21
C THR A 341 27.98 -0.85 19.47
N ARG A 342 27.46 -0.84 20.71
CA ARG A 342 26.43 0.13 21.15
C ARG A 342 26.90 1.57 21.01
N LYS A 343 28.12 1.89 21.49
CA LYS A 343 28.71 3.24 21.37
C LYS A 343 28.94 3.64 19.92
N GLU A 344 29.42 2.71 19.10
CA GLU A 344 29.67 2.94 17.68
C GLU A 344 28.38 3.22 16.90
N LEU A 345 27.33 2.44 17.18
CA LEU A 345 26.02 2.63 16.58
C LEU A 345 25.43 4.00 16.94
N VAL A 346 25.52 4.41 18.21
CA VAL A 346 25.11 5.74 18.67
C VAL A 346 25.95 6.84 18.01
N ARG A 347 27.26 6.65 17.89
CA ARG A 347 28.19 7.62 17.26
C ARG A 347 27.81 7.86 15.80
N ILE A 348 27.63 6.79 15.03
CA ILE A 348 27.31 6.87 13.59
C ILE A 348 25.92 7.47 13.41
N TRP A 349 24.89 6.81 13.95
CA TRP A 349 23.51 7.22 13.69
C TRP A 349 23.13 8.53 14.38
N GLY A 350 23.75 8.85 15.52
CA GLY A 350 23.49 10.08 16.29
C GLY A 350 23.78 11.36 15.52
N SER A 351 24.62 11.29 14.48
CA SER A 351 24.90 12.40 13.58
C SER A 351 23.90 12.52 12.41
N HIS A 352 23.16 11.45 12.12
CA HIS A 352 22.34 11.33 10.91
C HIS A 352 20.85 11.39 11.16
N VAL A 353 20.41 10.98 12.34
CA VAL A 353 19.01 10.87 12.71
C VAL A 353 18.81 11.54 14.06
N THR A 354 17.67 12.20 14.25
CA THR A 354 17.27 12.83 15.50
C THR A 354 15.77 12.72 15.66
N ALA A 355 15.31 12.55 16.90
CA ALA A 355 13.93 12.58 17.33
C ALA A 355 13.56 13.92 17.98
N LEU A 356 14.51 14.86 18.03
CA LEU A 356 14.36 16.18 18.64
C LEU A 356 13.52 17.05 17.71
N ASN A 357 12.40 17.53 18.23
CA ASN A 357 11.71 18.64 17.63
C ASN A 357 12.44 19.93 18.06
N PRO A 358 13.02 20.72 17.14
CA PRO A 358 13.80 21.90 17.48
C PRO A 358 12.98 22.98 18.20
N GLU A 359 11.66 23.03 17.99
CA GLU A 359 10.77 23.95 18.70
C GLU A 359 9.48 23.23 19.11
N PRO A 360 9.49 22.45 20.21
CA PRO A 360 8.35 21.61 20.61
C PRO A 360 7.16 22.43 21.15
N ALA A 361 7.45 23.62 21.70
CA ALA A 361 6.46 24.57 22.20
C ALA A 361 5.92 25.49 21.09
N ARG A 362 6.35 25.30 19.85
CA ARG A 362 5.94 26.13 18.73
C ARG A 362 4.43 26.07 18.52
N VAL A 363 3.80 27.24 18.53
CA VAL A 363 2.41 27.44 18.11
C VAL A 363 2.43 28.01 16.70
N GLN A 364 1.56 27.48 15.83
CA GLN A 364 1.40 28.01 14.49
C GLN A 364 0.86 29.45 14.60
N GLN A 365 1.62 30.42 14.07
CA GLN A 365 1.25 31.83 14.17
C GLN A 365 0.08 32.15 13.23
N GLN A 366 -0.69 33.19 13.55
CA GLN A 366 -1.77 33.63 12.67
C GLN A 366 -1.19 34.09 11.31
N GLY A 367 -1.73 33.56 10.22
CA GLY A 367 -1.22 33.80 8.86
C GLY A 367 -0.06 32.88 8.44
N GLU A 368 0.47 32.05 9.34
CA GLU A 368 1.45 31.05 8.99
C GLU A 368 0.77 29.91 8.22
N GLY A 369 1.08 29.77 6.93
CA GLY A 369 0.52 28.73 6.08
C GLY A 369 1.22 27.37 6.23
N ASN A 370 0.58 26.33 5.71
CA ASN A 370 1.12 24.98 5.67
C ASN A 370 2.48 24.90 4.92
N PRO A 371 3.59 24.52 5.60
CA PRO A 371 4.94 24.46 5.03
C PRO A 371 5.11 23.40 3.94
N LEU A 372 4.15 22.49 3.79
CA LEU A 372 4.14 21.45 2.73
C LEU A 372 3.29 21.84 1.52
N ALA A 373 2.53 22.94 1.60
CA ALA A 373 1.70 23.47 0.53
C ALA A 373 2.43 24.49 -0.37
N VAL A 374 3.69 24.78 -0.08
CA VAL A 374 4.56 25.68 -0.85
C VAL A 374 5.47 24.91 -1.82
N ASN A 375 6.12 25.61 -2.75
CA ASN A 375 7.08 24.99 -3.67
C ASN A 375 8.44 24.83 -2.97
N PRO A 376 8.90 23.60 -2.69
CA PRO A 376 10.08 23.43 -1.87
C PRO A 376 11.37 23.97 -2.52
N LEU A 377 11.40 24.15 -3.84
CA LEU A 377 12.55 24.69 -4.56
C LEU A 377 12.67 26.22 -4.46
N ARG A 378 11.63 26.90 -3.97
CA ARG A 378 11.59 28.36 -3.83
C ARG A 378 11.80 28.84 -2.40
N HIS A 379 11.97 27.93 -1.47
CA HIS A 379 12.16 28.24 -0.06
C HIS A 379 13.53 27.72 0.38
N PRO A 380 14.30 28.49 1.16
CA PRO A 380 15.59 28.04 1.68
C PRO A 380 15.38 26.95 2.73
N LEU A 381 16.19 25.89 2.70
CA LEU A 381 16.14 24.82 3.71
C LEU A 381 16.72 25.33 5.05
N THR A 382 15.84 25.73 5.96
CA THR A 382 16.21 26.25 7.29
C THR A 382 15.71 25.34 8.42
N PHE A 383 16.33 25.46 9.60
CA PHE A 383 15.85 24.78 10.81
C PHE A 383 14.42 25.21 11.19
N GLN A 384 14.08 26.48 10.96
CA GLN A 384 12.72 26.99 11.16
C GLN A 384 11.72 26.25 10.27
N TRP A 385 12.03 26.03 8.99
CA TRP A 385 11.11 25.31 8.11
C TRP A 385 11.02 23.82 8.45
N LEU A 386 12.14 23.19 8.83
CA LEU A 386 12.12 21.84 9.39
C LEU A 386 11.20 21.77 10.61
N SER A 387 11.34 22.70 11.55
CA SER A 387 10.49 22.84 12.74
C SER A 387 9.00 22.95 12.40
N GLN A 388 8.64 23.79 11.42
CA GLN A 388 7.26 23.93 10.94
C GLN A 388 6.70 22.61 10.42
N ILE A 389 7.49 21.86 9.62
CA ILE A 389 7.06 20.56 9.07
C ILE A 389 6.88 19.53 10.19
N LEU A 390 7.85 19.44 11.12
CA LEU A 390 7.81 18.50 12.25
C LEU A 390 6.62 18.77 13.17
N ASN A 391 6.41 20.03 13.55
CA ASN A 391 5.28 20.43 14.39
C ASN A 391 3.92 20.20 13.74
N ARG A 392 3.86 20.12 12.40
CA ARG A 392 2.62 19.84 11.69
C ARG A 392 2.36 18.35 11.48
N CYS A 393 3.38 17.60 11.05
CA CYS A 393 3.18 16.24 10.56
C CYS A 393 3.74 15.15 11.49
N GLN A 394 4.54 15.51 12.50
CA GLN A 394 5.25 14.56 13.36
C GLN A 394 5.04 14.85 14.85
N ARG A 395 3.83 15.30 15.23
CA ARG A 395 3.42 15.41 16.64
C ARG A 395 2.60 14.20 17.06
N HIS A 396 3.01 13.60 18.17
CA HIS A 396 2.19 12.59 18.85
C HIS A 396 1.21 13.30 19.79
N HIS A 397 -0.08 13.04 19.61
CA HIS A 397 -1.11 13.36 20.58
C HIS A 397 -1.66 12.04 21.12
N CYS A 398 -1.64 11.87 22.44
CA CYS A 398 -2.15 10.65 23.05
C CYS A 398 -3.67 10.53 22.81
N SER A 399 -4.15 9.33 22.50
CA SER A 399 -5.59 9.06 22.40
C SER A 399 -5.95 7.70 23.01
N GLU A 400 -7.14 7.62 23.59
CA GLU A 400 -7.72 6.41 24.19
C GLU A 400 -7.95 5.30 23.15
N THR A 401 -8.32 5.69 21.94
CA THR A 401 -8.60 4.75 20.85
C THR A 401 -7.33 4.07 20.32
N TYR A 402 -6.17 4.72 20.46
CA TYR A 402 -4.95 4.28 19.80
C TYR A 402 -3.85 3.88 20.76
N CYS A 403 -3.28 4.85 21.49
CA CYS A 403 -2.02 4.65 22.19
C CYS A 403 -2.16 4.54 23.71
N LEU A 404 -3.16 5.16 24.34
CA LEU A 404 -3.37 5.05 25.77
C LEU A 404 -3.89 3.64 26.08
N ARG A 405 -3.17 2.93 26.96
CA ARG A 405 -3.50 1.56 27.38
C ARG A 405 -3.37 1.45 28.89
N LYS A 406 -4.28 0.71 29.50
CA LYS A 406 -4.22 0.35 30.92
C LYS A 406 -3.15 -0.73 31.09
N LYS A 407 -2.13 -0.49 31.92
CA LYS A 407 -1.15 -1.52 32.29
C LYS A 407 -1.86 -2.58 33.14
N LYS A 408 -1.61 -3.85 32.84
CA LYS A 408 -2.22 -4.99 33.55
C LYS A 408 -1.89 -5.01 35.04
N ASP A 409 -0.73 -4.47 35.42
CA ASP A 409 -0.15 -4.68 36.75
C ASP A 409 -0.42 -3.52 37.73
N LEU A 410 -0.68 -2.31 37.22
CA LEU A 410 -0.76 -1.08 38.03
C LEU A 410 -2.09 -0.32 37.87
N GLY A 411 -2.96 -0.74 36.93
CA GLY A 411 -4.18 -0.01 36.59
C GLY A 411 -3.96 1.37 35.96
N GLU A 412 -2.71 1.81 35.83
CA GLU A 412 -2.31 3.09 35.26
C GLU A 412 -2.52 3.12 33.74
N ILE A 413 -3.16 4.19 33.26
CA ILE A 413 -3.27 4.48 31.83
C ILE A 413 -1.99 5.17 31.38
N SER A 414 -1.26 4.56 30.46
CA SER A 414 -0.04 5.13 29.90
C SER A 414 -0.02 4.97 28.38
N CYS A 415 0.73 5.85 27.71
CA CYS A 415 0.94 5.71 26.28
C CYS A 415 1.79 4.47 26.01
N ARG A 416 1.29 3.53 25.19
CA ARG A 416 2.03 2.32 24.75
C ARG A 416 3.33 2.62 24.00
N PHE A 417 3.51 3.86 23.56
CA PHE A 417 4.73 4.36 22.91
C PHE A 417 5.63 5.16 23.86
N PHE A 418 5.28 5.21 25.15
CA PHE A 418 6.04 5.88 26.21
C PHE A 418 6.20 7.40 26.01
N PHE A 419 5.17 8.06 25.45
CA PHE A 419 5.12 9.53 25.40
C PHE A 419 4.48 10.12 26.67
N PRO A 420 4.95 11.30 27.14
CA PRO A 420 6.13 11.99 26.67
C PRO A 420 7.41 11.22 27.02
N ARG A 421 8.40 11.25 26.12
CA ARG A 421 9.71 10.64 26.37
C ARG A 421 10.58 11.62 27.13
N ALA A 422 11.39 11.12 28.07
CA ALA A 422 12.35 11.94 28.78
C ALA A 422 13.37 12.54 27.81
N TRP A 423 13.71 13.80 28.02
CA TRP A 423 14.74 14.52 27.25
C TRP A 423 16.13 14.00 27.61
N GLY A 424 17.04 13.98 26.63
CA GLY A 424 18.41 13.54 26.85
C GLY A 424 19.39 14.33 26.00
N ASP A 425 20.38 14.98 26.65
CA ASP A 425 21.37 15.83 25.99
C ASP A 425 22.32 15.08 25.03
N LYS A 426 22.34 13.74 25.12
CA LYS A 426 23.18 12.86 24.30
C LYS A 426 22.33 11.76 23.68
N SER A 427 22.64 11.40 22.44
CA SER A 427 22.08 10.21 21.79
C SER A 427 22.42 8.97 22.62
N CYS A 428 21.45 8.09 22.82
CA CYS A 428 21.62 6.89 23.61
C CYS A 428 20.77 5.73 23.09
N LEU A 429 21.14 4.51 23.45
CA LEU A 429 20.32 3.34 23.21
C LEU A 429 19.40 3.12 24.41
N THR A 430 18.10 3.03 24.16
CA THR A 430 17.11 2.75 25.21
C THR A 430 16.45 1.39 24.99
N SER A 431 16.40 0.59 26.06
CA SER A 431 15.61 -0.64 26.12
C SER A 431 14.24 -0.34 26.71
N HIS A 432 13.15 -0.68 26.01
CA HIS A 432 11.80 -0.61 26.56
C HIS A 432 11.12 -1.97 26.53
N THR A 433 10.37 -2.28 27.59
CA THR A 433 9.75 -3.60 27.88
C THR A 433 8.70 -4.04 26.85
N ILE A 434 8.32 -3.18 25.89
CA ILE A 434 7.36 -3.53 24.84
C ILE A 434 8.03 -4.07 23.58
N THR A 435 9.34 -3.85 23.35
CA THR A 435 10.06 -4.40 22.18
C THR A 435 11.56 -4.14 22.31
N ARG A 436 12.39 -5.18 22.15
CA ARG A 436 13.86 -5.14 22.22
C ARG A 436 14.42 -4.04 21.29
N PHE A 437 15.13 -3.09 21.91
CA PHE A 437 15.86 -1.90 21.42
C PHE A 437 15.21 -1.03 20.34
N SER A 438 14.89 0.21 20.72
CA SER A 438 14.67 1.33 19.78
C SER A 438 15.86 2.27 19.90
N LEU A 439 16.42 2.69 18.77
CA LEU A 439 17.44 3.73 18.75
C LEU A 439 16.75 5.08 18.97
N LEU A 440 16.85 5.63 20.18
CA LEU A 440 16.41 7.00 20.50
C LEU A 440 17.57 7.95 20.21
N LEU A 441 17.52 8.58 19.04
CA LEU A 441 18.56 9.49 18.60
C LEU A 441 18.12 10.88 18.99
N ARG A 442 18.94 11.62 19.77
CA ARG A 442 18.66 12.97 20.30
C ARG A 442 17.17 13.22 20.54
N VAL A 443 16.69 13.01 21.77
CA VAL A 443 15.36 13.46 22.21
C VAL A 443 15.45 14.90 22.65
#